data_AF-A0A9D6EE57-F1
#
_entry.id   AF-A0A9D6EE57-F1
#
_cell.length_a   1.000
_cell.length_b   1.000
_cell.length_c   1.000
_cell.angle_alpha   90.00
_cell.angle_beta   90.00
_cell.angle_gamma   90.00
#
_symmetry.space_group_name_H-M   'P 1'
#
loop_
_entity.id
_entity.type
_entity.pdbx_description
1 polymer ?
#
loop_
_entity_poly.entity_id
_entity_poly.type
_entity_poly.pdbx_seq_one_letter_code
_entity_poly.pdbx_strand_id
1 'polypeptide(L)'
;MPARKRKSMAAPEPRGLEARRVAAAQPPAAVAALAQQVADGGGTVLAPFRDPLGGHWQLLAVLPLELVEPTPYQRDLSPTHVARLADAIDRLGRFLDPVIAVRTEGGKYWTPNGHHRLGALKSLGARAITALIVPELEVAHRILLLNTEKAHNLRERALEVIRLAEGLAPLDDRPEREFEAEFEEAALLTLGLCYQQNGRFSGGAYHPVLKRVDKFLAAKLP
;
A
#
# COMPACT_ATOMS: atom_id res chain seq x y z
N MET A 1 12.81 -28.15 27.90
CA MET A 1 12.85 -28.44 26.44
C MET A 1 14.08 -27.78 25.85
N PRO A 2 14.94 -28.48 25.10
CA PRO A 2 16.14 -27.86 24.55
C PRO A 2 15.75 -26.86 23.45
N ALA A 3 16.34 -25.67 23.51
CA ALA A 3 16.09 -24.60 22.55
C ALA A 3 16.46 -25.06 21.13
N ARG A 4 15.49 -25.02 20.22
CA ARG A 4 15.66 -25.37 18.81
C ARG A 4 16.68 -24.40 18.20
N LYS A 5 17.90 -24.87 17.90
CA LYS A 5 18.91 -24.08 17.18
C LYS A 5 18.29 -23.59 15.86
N ARG A 6 18.11 -22.28 15.71
CA ARG A 6 17.74 -21.64 14.44
C ARG A 6 18.83 -22.00 13.42
N LYS A 7 18.49 -22.76 12.37
CA LYS A 7 19.34 -22.91 11.19
C LYS A 7 19.63 -21.51 10.65
N SER A 8 20.90 -21.15 10.46
CA SER A 8 21.25 -19.92 9.76
C SER A 8 20.74 -20.05 8.33
N MET A 9 19.82 -19.17 7.93
CA MET A 9 19.45 -19.06 6.52
C MET A 9 20.69 -18.67 5.72
N ALA A 10 20.95 -19.38 4.63
CA ALA A 10 21.98 -18.98 3.68
C ALA A 10 21.69 -17.57 3.15
N ALA A 11 22.75 -16.83 2.79
CA ALA A 11 22.58 -15.51 2.19
C ALA A 11 21.73 -15.63 0.92
N PRO A 12 20.76 -14.73 0.70
CA PRO A 12 19.94 -14.75 -0.51
C PRO A 12 20.83 -14.53 -1.74
N GLU A 13 20.58 -15.29 -2.81
CA GLU A 13 21.28 -15.10 -4.08
C GLU A 13 20.90 -13.75 -4.71
N PRO A 14 21.86 -13.04 -5.37
CA PRO A 14 21.54 -11.83 -6.12
C PRO A 14 20.48 -12.10 -7.18
N ARG A 15 19.42 -11.27 -7.22
CA ARG A 15 18.32 -11.37 -8.19
C ARG A 15 17.91 -9.99 -8.70
N GLY A 16 17.35 -9.95 -9.91
CA GLY A 16 16.83 -8.73 -10.53
C GLY A 16 17.74 -8.11 -11.59
N LEU A 17 17.41 -6.88 -11.98
CA LEU A 17 18.13 -6.10 -12.98
C LEU A 17 19.35 -5.38 -12.36
N GLU A 18 20.44 -5.29 -13.12
CA GLU A 18 21.52 -4.37 -12.81
C GLU A 18 21.05 -2.90 -12.93
N ALA A 19 21.62 -1.99 -12.12
CA ALA A 19 21.22 -0.58 -12.10
C ALA A 19 21.19 0.07 -13.50
N ARG A 20 22.22 -0.17 -14.33
CA ARG A 20 22.29 0.37 -15.70
C ARG A 20 21.18 -0.12 -16.63
N ARG A 21 20.53 -1.25 -16.29
CA ARG A 21 19.47 -1.85 -17.11
C ARG A 21 18.10 -1.27 -16.79
N VAL A 22 17.91 -0.62 -15.64
CA VAL A 22 16.61 -0.08 -15.20
C VAL A 22 15.95 0.80 -16.27
N ALA A 23 16.73 1.63 -16.96
CA ALA A 23 16.25 2.56 -18.00
C ALA A 23 16.69 2.19 -19.44
N ALA A 24 17.26 0.99 -19.65
CA ALA A 24 17.90 0.63 -20.93
C ALA A 24 16.92 0.18 -22.04
N ALA A 25 15.62 0.31 -21.86
CA ALA A 25 14.59 -0.13 -22.80
C ALA A 25 13.54 0.97 -23.00
N GLN A 26 12.79 0.91 -24.10
CA GLN A 26 11.61 1.75 -24.27
C GLN A 26 10.44 1.18 -23.46
N PRO A 27 9.60 2.05 -22.87
CA PRO A 27 8.39 1.61 -22.18
C PRO A 27 7.40 0.97 -23.18
N PRO A 28 6.70 -0.10 -22.78
CA PRO A 28 5.61 -0.67 -23.56
C PRO A 28 4.50 0.35 -23.85
N ALA A 29 3.70 0.09 -24.89
CA ALA A 29 2.61 0.97 -25.31
C ALA A 29 1.62 1.31 -24.17
N ALA A 30 1.32 0.35 -23.29
CA ALA A 30 0.46 0.59 -22.12
C ALA A 30 1.05 1.62 -21.14
N VAL A 31 2.36 1.57 -20.90
CA VAL A 31 3.08 2.51 -20.02
C VAL A 31 3.18 3.89 -20.68
N ALA A 32 3.40 3.93 -22.00
CA ALA A 32 3.37 5.18 -22.76
C ALA A 32 1.97 5.82 -22.76
N ALA A 33 0.91 5.02 -22.90
CA ALA A 33 -0.47 5.50 -22.80
C ALA A 33 -0.78 6.04 -21.40
N LEU A 34 -0.34 5.35 -20.34
CA LEU A 34 -0.46 5.85 -18.97
C LEU A 34 0.30 7.17 -18.78
N ALA A 35 1.50 7.30 -19.34
CA ALA A 35 2.26 8.55 -19.29
C ALA A 35 1.52 9.70 -19.97
N GLN A 36 0.86 9.44 -21.11
CA GLN A 36 0.02 10.43 -21.78
C GLN A 36 -1.19 10.81 -20.91
N GLN A 37 -1.88 9.83 -20.32
CA GLN A 37 -3.00 10.09 -19.41
C GLN A 37 -2.61 10.92 -18.18
N VAL A 38 -1.37 10.79 -17.69
CA VAL A 38 -0.82 11.64 -16.63
C VAL A 38 -0.69 13.07 -17.11
N ALA A 39 -0.14 13.29 -18.31
CA ALA A 39 0.01 14.61 -18.91
C ALA A 39 -1.36 15.27 -19.17
N ASP A 40 -2.31 14.53 -19.75
CA ASP A 40 -3.66 15.00 -20.05
C ASP A 40 -4.44 15.37 -18.78
N GLY A 41 -4.14 14.70 -17.66
CA GLY A 41 -4.68 15.01 -16.33
C GLY A 41 -3.98 16.18 -15.62
N GLY A 42 -3.09 16.91 -16.29
CA GLY A 42 -2.36 18.05 -15.71
C GLY A 42 -1.13 17.67 -14.87
N GLY A 43 -0.75 16.40 -14.87
CA GLY A 43 0.48 15.92 -14.26
C GLY A 43 1.69 16.05 -15.19
N THR A 44 2.87 15.73 -14.68
CA THR A 44 4.13 15.70 -15.44
C THR A 44 4.88 14.42 -15.17
N VAL A 45 5.14 13.63 -16.21
CA VAL A 45 6.00 12.44 -16.10
C VAL A 45 7.46 12.88 -16.13
N LEU A 46 8.20 12.54 -15.08
CA LEU A 46 9.63 12.82 -14.96
C LEU A 46 10.47 11.73 -15.63
N ALA A 47 10.14 10.46 -15.40
CA ALA A 47 10.84 9.33 -16.04
C ALA A 47 10.03 8.03 -15.99
N PRO A 48 9.96 7.25 -17.08
CA PRO A 48 9.64 5.82 -17.03
C PRO A 48 10.88 5.02 -16.59
N PHE A 49 10.69 4.01 -15.74
CA PHE A 49 11.77 3.13 -15.32
C PHE A 49 11.26 1.74 -14.97
N ARG A 50 12.16 0.75 -14.88
CA ARG A 50 11.84 -0.58 -14.38
C ARG A 50 12.26 -0.75 -12.93
N ASP A 51 11.40 -1.33 -12.11
CA ASP A 51 11.78 -1.74 -10.77
C ASP A 51 12.98 -2.70 -10.86
N PRO A 52 14.02 -2.53 -10.03
CA PRO A 52 15.25 -3.30 -10.17
C PRO A 52 15.11 -4.76 -9.75
N LEU A 53 14.04 -5.14 -9.06
CA LEU A 53 13.88 -6.49 -8.51
C LEU A 53 13.11 -7.40 -9.47
N GLY A 54 11.92 -7.00 -9.89
CA GLY A 54 11.04 -7.73 -10.80
C GLY A 54 11.10 -7.24 -12.25
N GLY A 55 11.65 -6.06 -12.51
CA GLY A 55 11.72 -5.49 -13.86
C GLY A 55 10.40 -4.90 -14.35
N HIS A 56 9.40 -4.72 -13.48
CA HIS A 56 8.10 -4.13 -13.80
C HIS A 56 8.24 -2.64 -14.06
N TRP A 57 7.45 -2.13 -15.00
CA TRP A 57 7.51 -0.72 -15.37
C TRP A 57 6.78 0.17 -14.36
N GLN A 58 7.34 1.34 -14.11
CA GLN A 58 6.79 2.39 -13.26
C GLN A 58 7.04 3.76 -13.89
N LEU A 59 6.26 4.76 -13.48
CA LEU A 59 6.51 6.16 -13.83
C LEU A 59 6.84 6.95 -12.57
N LEU A 60 7.97 7.67 -12.56
CA LEU A 60 8.17 8.77 -11.65
C LEU A 60 7.47 10.00 -12.23
N ALA A 61 6.56 10.61 -11.47
CA ALA A 61 5.75 11.72 -11.95
C ALA A 61 5.46 12.75 -10.83
N VAL A 62 4.98 13.92 -11.24
CA VAL A 62 4.41 14.94 -10.38
C VAL A 62 2.93 15.06 -10.73
N LEU A 63 2.05 14.91 -9.75
CA LEU A 63 0.60 14.92 -9.92
C LEU A 63 -0.01 16.16 -9.25
N PRO A 64 -1.09 16.75 -9.79
CA PRO A 64 -1.91 17.71 -9.05
C PRO A 64 -2.41 17.07 -7.76
N LEU A 65 -2.24 17.76 -6.63
CA LEU A 65 -2.49 17.18 -5.30
C LEU A 65 -3.97 16.78 -5.13
N GLU A 66 -4.88 17.53 -5.74
CA GLU A 66 -6.32 17.33 -5.72
C GLU A 66 -6.78 16.06 -6.44
N LEU A 67 -5.97 15.52 -7.36
CA LEU A 67 -6.26 14.28 -8.05
C LEU A 67 -5.81 13.04 -7.26
N VAL A 68 -5.06 13.23 -6.16
CA VAL A 68 -4.54 12.14 -5.34
C VAL A 68 -5.39 11.94 -4.10
N GLU A 69 -5.90 10.72 -3.95
CA GLU A 69 -6.81 10.30 -2.89
C GLU A 69 -6.28 9.05 -2.18
N PRO A 70 -6.55 8.88 -0.87
CA PRO A 70 -6.35 7.57 -0.26
C PRO A 70 -7.13 6.49 -1.00
N THR A 71 -6.61 5.27 -0.97
CA THR A 71 -7.43 4.10 -1.30
C THR A 71 -8.61 4.02 -0.32
N PRO A 72 -9.81 3.57 -0.74
CA PRO A 72 -11.00 3.49 0.13
C PRO A 72 -10.80 2.69 1.43
N TYR A 73 -9.87 1.74 1.44
CA TYR A 73 -9.65 0.79 2.55
C TYR A 73 -8.48 1.17 3.45
N GLN A 74 -7.91 2.37 3.27
CA GLN A 74 -6.72 2.78 4.02
C GLN A 74 -7.00 3.05 5.50
N ARG A 75 -5.93 2.97 6.27
CA ARG A 75 -5.90 3.33 7.68
C ARG A 75 -6.39 4.76 7.89
N ASP A 76 -7.08 4.96 9.02
CA ASP A 76 -7.42 6.29 9.50
C ASP A 76 -6.17 7.15 9.67
N LEU A 77 -6.22 8.34 9.08
CA LEU A 77 -5.19 9.36 9.22
C LEU A 77 -4.96 9.69 10.70
N SER A 78 -3.72 9.73 11.15
CA SER A 78 -3.38 10.24 12.48
C SER A 78 -3.06 11.74 12.39
N PRO A 79 -3.89 12.64 12.96
CA PRO A 79 -3.66 14.08 12.88
C PRO A 79 -2.31 14.49 13.48
N THR A 80 -1.88 13.82 14.54
CA THR A 80 -0.60 14.09 15.22
C THR A 80 0.59 13.68 14.36
N HIS A 81 0.54 12.55 13.65
CA HIS A 81 1.61 12.17 12.73
C HIS A 81 1.66 13.09 11.51
N VAL A 82 0.49 13.49 10.96
CA VAL A 82 0.43 14.45 9.86
C VAL A 82 1.06 15.78 10.24
N ALA A 83 0.72 16.34 11.41
CA ALA A 83 1.28 17.61 11.87
C ALA A 83 2.81 17.54 12.04
N ARG A 84 3.34 16.44 12.62
CA ARG A 84 4.79 16.23 12.77
C ARG A 84 5.49 16.12 11.43
N LEU A 85 4.90 15.38 10.49
CA LEU A 85 5.46 15.21 9.16
C LEU A 85 5.44 16.52 8.37
N ALA A 86 4.36 17.29 8.46
CA ALA A 86 4.24 18.60 7.86
C ALA A 86 5.32 19.57 8.38
N ASP A 87 5.51 19.68 9.71
CA ASP A 87 6.57 20.50 10.31
C ASP A 87 7.97 20.08 9.85
N ALA A 88 8.23 18.76 9.75
CA ALA A 88 9.51 18.26 9.26
C ALA A 88 9.76 18.61 7.78
N ILE A 89 8.75 18.44 6.92
CA ILE A 89 8.83 18.79 5.48
C ILE A 89 9.05 20.29 5.31
N ASP A 90 8.31 21.11 6.06
CA ASP A 90 8.37 22.58 5.98
C ASP A 90 9.74 23.11 6.42
N ARG A 91 10.24 22.65 7.57
CA ARG A 91 11.59 23.00 8.04
C ARG A 91 12.70 22.57 7.10
N LEU A 92 12.57 21.38 6.50
CA LEU A 92 13.54 20.88 5.53
C LEU A 92 13.43 21.60 4.18
N GLY A 93 12.26 22.16 3.85
CA GLY A 93 11.94 22.74 2.55
C GLY A 93 11.97 21.71 1.42
N ARG A 94 11.79 20.42 1.73
CA ARG A 94 11.91 19.32 0.76
C ARG A 94 10.92 18.19 1.05
N PHE A 95 10.32 17.69 -0.02
CA PHE A 95 9.59 16.43 -0.02
C PHE A 95 10.45 15.36 -0.72
N LEU A 96 10.95 14.39 0.04
CA LEU A 96 11.98 13.44 -0.42
C LEU A 96 11.46 12.03 -0.68
N ASP A 97 10.22 11.75 -0.31
CA ASP A 97 9.67 10.39 -0.31
C ASP A 97 8.37 10.35 -1.12
N PRO A 98 8.47 10.15 -2.45
CA PRO A 98 7.31 10.08 -3.35
C PRO A 98 6.28 9.07 -2.88
N VAL A 99 5.00 9.42 -2.99
CA VAL A 99 3.91 8.48 -2.68
C VAL A 99 3.81 7.40 -3.76
N ILE A 100 3.29 6.23 -3.42
CA ILE A 100 2.84 5.30 -4.45
C ILE A 100 1.49 5.78 -4.97
N ALA A 101 1.28 5.74 -6.27
CA ALA A 101 0.03 6.11 -6.91
C ALA A 101 -0.39 5.07 -7.95
N VAL A 102 -1.70 4.87 -8.08
CA VAL A 102 -2.31 3.99 -9.07
C VAL A 102 -3.48 4.75 -9.68
N ARG A 103 -3.52 4.83 -11.02
CA ARG A 103 -4.55 5.59 -11.72
C ARG A 103 -5.86 4.80 -11.72
N THR A 104 -6.96 5.47 -11.38
CA THR A 104 -8.31 4.90 -11.41
C THR A 104 -8.97 5.16 -12.76
N GLU A 105 -10.03 4.40 -13.08
CA GLU A 105 -10.80 4.60 -14.32
C GLU A 105 -11.40 6.02 -14.41
N GLY A 106 -11.75 6.61 -13.26
CA GLY A 106 -12.25 7.98 -13.14
C GLY A 106 -11.20 9.08 -13.30
N GLY A 107 -9.95 8.74 -13.63
CA GLY A 107 -8.86 9.69 -13.87
C GLY A 107 -8.20 10.28 -12.62
N LYS A 108 -8.61 9.84 -11.43
CA LYS A 108 -7.93 10.14 -10.16
C LYS A 108 -6.80 9.15 -9.90
N TYR A 109 -6.05 9.37 -8.82
CA TYR A 109 -5.00 8.49 -8.36
C TYR A 109 -5.26 8.05 -6.94
N TRP A 110 -5.34 6.74 -6.74
CA TRP A 110 -5.30 6.18 -5.40
C TRP A 110 -3.85 6.03 -4.94
N THR A 111 -3.56 6.51 -3.73
CA THR A 111 -2.28 6.26 -3.09
C THR A 111 -2.40 5.09 -2.11
N PRO A 112 -1.90 3.88 -2.42
CA PRO A 112 -1.92 2.75 -1.46
C PRO A 112 -0.87 2.89 -0.36
N ASN A 113 0.18 3.68 -0.59
CA ASN A 113 1.16 4.05 0.42
C ASN A 113 1.54 5.54 0.24
N GLY A 114 1.33 6.32 1.30
CA GLY A 114 1.54 7.77 1.29
C GLY A 114 0.44 8.59 1.95
N HIS A 115 -0.56 7.99 2.61
CA HIS A 115 -1.71 8.75 3.15
C HIS A 115 -1.31 9.90 4.10
N HIS A 116 -0.37 9.64 5.03
CA HIS A 116 0.13 10.69 5.93
C HIS A 116 0.92 11.77 5.20
N ARG A 117 1.70 11.39 4.18
CA ARG A 117 2.45 12.31 3.30
C ARG A 117 1.52 13.20 2.48
N LEU A 118 0.46 12.61 1.91
CA LEU A 118 -0.62 13.34 1.24
C LEU A 118 -1.31 14.31 2.20
N GLY A 119 -1.67 13.86 3.41
CA GLY A 119 -2.26 14.71 4.45
C GLY A 119 -1.35 15.88 4.86
N ALA A 120 -0.04 15.61 5.00
CA ALA A 120 0.94 16.64 5.35
C ALA A 120 1.05 17.69 4.24
N LEU A 121 1.19 17.28 2.99
CA LEU A 121 1.23 18.21 1.86
C LEU A 121 -0.07 19.00 1.69
N LYS A 122 -1.24 18.40 1.94
CA LYS A 122 -2.52 19.12 2.00
C LYS A 122 -2.50 20.19 3.09
N SER A 123 -2.01 19.87 4.29
CA SER A 123 -1.93 20.84 5.39
C SER A 123 -0.95 21.99 5.15
N LEU A 124 0.09 21.74 4.35
CA LEU A 124 1.06 22.75 3.92
C LEU A 124 0.58 23.58 2.71
N GLY A 125 -0.59 23.28 2.14
CA GLY A 125 -1.10 23.98 0.96
C GLY A 125 -0.31 23.69 -0.33
N ALA A 126 0.31 22.51 -0.43
CA ALA A 126 1.00 22.10 -1.64
C ALA A 126 0.02 21.99 -2.82
N ARG A 127 0.49 22.33 -4.03
CA ARG A 127 -0.31 22.22 -5.27
C ARG A 127 -0.10 20.89 -5.99
N ALA A 128 1.00 20.22 -5.73
CA ALA A 128 1.39 19.01 -6.43
C ALA A 128 2.16 18.06 -5.51
N ILE A 129 2.24 16.79 -5.90
CA ILE A 129 2.91 15.73 -5.15
C ILE A 129 3.72 14.85 -6.10
N THR A 130 4.97 14.55 -5.72
CA THR A 130 5.78 13.57 -6.45
C THR A 130 5.31 12.16 -6.12
N ALA A 131 5.12 11.34 -7.14
CA ALA A 131 4.61 9.99 -7.01
C ALA A 131 5.36 8.98 -7.89
N LEU A 132 5.41 7.74 -7.41
CA LEU A 132 5.73 6.56 -8.21
C LEU A 132 4.41 5.93 -8.65
N ILE A 133 4.10 6.05 -9.93
CA ILE A 133 2.88 5.51 -10.53
C ILE A 133 3.14 4.06 -10.94
N VAL A 134 2.33 3.17 -10.40
CA VAL A 134 2.32 1.75 -10.73
C VAL A 134 1.19 1.49 -11.74
N PRO A 135 1.49 0.91 -12.93
CA PRO A 135 0.48 0.64 -13.96
C PRO A 135 -0.61 -0.35 -13.53
N GLU A 136 -0.27 -1.32 -12.68
CA GLU A 136 -1.17 -2.41 -12.30
C GLU A 136 -2.11 -2.02 -11.16
N LEU A 137 -3.43 -1.98 -11.43
CA LEU A 137 -4.44 -1.59 -10.45
C LEU A 137 -4.46 -2.49 -9.22
N GLU A 138 -4.19 -3.78 -9.37
CA GLU A 138 -4.16 -4.77 -8.28
C GLU A 138 -3.16 -4.41 -7.17
N VAL A 139 -2.10 -3.64 -7.48
CA VAL A 139 -1.15 -3.17 -6.47
C VAL A 139 -1.82 -2.25 -5.46
N ALA A 140 -2.89 -1.54 -5.87
CA ALA A 140 -3.71 -0.76 -4.95
C ALA A 140 -4.47 -1.61 -3.94
N HIS A 141 -4.65 -2.91 -4.16
CA HIS A 141 -5.30 -3.83 -3.21
C HIS A 141 -4.30 -4.54 -2.30
N ARG A 142 -3.00 -4.51 -2.65
CA ARG A 142 -1.89 -5.10 -1.88
C ARG A 142 -1.31 -4.15 -0.84
N ILE A 143 -2.12 -3.21 -0.34
CA ILE A 143 -1.76 -2.13 0.61
C ILE A 143 -0.97 -2.67 1.82
N LEU A 144 -1.40 -3.81 2.36
CA LEU A 144 -0.80 -4.43 3.55
C LEU A 144 0.62 -4.95 3.28
N LEU A 145 0.90 -5.47 2.08
CA LEU A 145 2.23 -5.93 1.69
C LEU A 145 3.25 -4.79 1.59
N LEU A 146 2.78 -3.55 1.36
CA LEU A 146 3.63 -2.38 1.11
C LEU A 146 3.77 -1.44 2.32
N ASN A 147 2.94 -1.61 3.35
CA ASN A 147 2.99 -0.82 4.58
C ASN A 147 4.12 -1.30 5.52
N THR A 148 5.36 -0.94 5.21
CA THR A 148 6.54 -1.26 6.04
C THR A 148 7.04 -0.10 6.93
N GLU A 149 6.46 1.10 6.80
CA GLU A 149 6.89 2.31 7.53
C GLU A 149 6.70 2.23 9.06
N LYS A 150 5.71 1.46 9.52
CA LYS A 150 5.46 1.22 10.94
C LYS A 150 4.88 -0.17 11.09
N ALA A 151 5.51 -1.02 11.91
CA ALA A 151 4.88 -2.27 12.31
C ALA A 151 3.56 -1.92 13.00
N HIS A 152 2.45 -2.15 12.30
CA HIS A 152 1.12 -1.88 12.81
C HIS A 152 0.94 -2.68 14.10
N ASN A 153 0.36 -2.05 15.13
CA ASN A 153 -0.10 -2.83 16.27
C ASN A 153 -1.26 -3.73 15.81
N LEU A 154 -1.51 -4.81 16.55
CA LEU A 154 -2.51 -5.82 16.17
C LEU A 154 -3.87 -5.23 15.78
N ARG A 155 -4.32 -4.21 16.53
CA ARG A 155 -5.61 -3.55 16.28
C ARG A 155 -5.65 -2.87 14.92
N GLU A 156 -4.62 -2.12 14.60
CA GLU A 156 -4.53 -1.40 13.32
C GLU A 156 -4.48 -2.38 12.14
N ARG A 157 -3.69 -3.46 12.24
CA ARG A 157 -3.65 -4.52 11.21
C ARG A 157 -5.02 -5.14 10.99
N ALA A 158 -5.67 -5.55 12.07
CA ALA A 158 -6.97 -6.21 12.00
C ALA A 158 -8.05 -5.29 11.39
N LEU A 159 -8.05 -4.01 11.75
CA LEU A 159 -8.99 -3.02 11.18
C LEU A 159 -8.74 -2.72 9.71
N GLU A 160 -7.50 -2.80 9.22
CA GLU A 160 -7.18 -2.63 7.81
C GLU A 160 -7.57 -3.88 7.00
N VAL A 161 -7.24 -5.08 7.50
CA VAL A 161 -7.59 -6.36 6.87
C VAL A 161 -9.11 -6.48 6.69
N ILE A 162 -9.91 -6.16 7.71
CA ILE A 162 -11.36 -6.27 7.58
C ILE A 162 -11.96 -5.25 6.61
N ARG A 163 -11.46 -4.01 6.60
CA ARG A 163 -11.88 -2.99 5.63
C ARG A 163 -11.55 -3.41 4.20
N LEU A 164 -10.38 -4.00 3.99
CA LEU A 164 -9.99 -4.54 2.69
C LEU A 164 -10.92 -5.68 2.28
N ALA A 165 -11.24 -6.61 3.19
CA ALA A 165 -12.16 -7.70 2.92
C ALA A 165 -13.58 -7.21 2.55
N GLU A 166 -14.14 -6.28 3.32
CA GLU A 166 -15.42 -5.63 3.01
C GLU A 166 -15.40 -4.91 1.65
N GLY A 167 -14.25 -4.37 1.28
CA GLY A 167 -14.00 -3.72 0.01
C GLY A 167 -13.95 -4.65 -1.20
N LEU A 168 -13.35 -5.82 -1.02
CA LEU A 168 -13.17 -6.84 -2.05
C LEU A 168 -14.42 -7.70 -2.22
N ALA A 169 -15.24 -7.88 -1.17
CA ALA A 169 -16.46 -8.68 -1.19
C ALA A 169 -17.41 -8.38 -2.38
N PRO A 170 -17.69 -7.12 -2.76
CA PRO A 170 -18.53 -6.83 -3.93
C PRO A 170 -17.79 -6.90 -5.28
N LEU A 171 -16.47 -7.04 -5.29
CA LEU A 171 -15.63 -6.92 -6.50
C LEU A 171 -15.04 -8.27 -6.95
N ASP A 172 -14.86 -9.22 -6.04
CA ASP A 172 -14.17 -10.48 -6.30
C ASP A 172 -14.86 -11.64 -5.55
N ASP A 173 -15.47 -12.54 -6.32
CA ASP A 173 -16.24 -13.69 -5.83
C ASP A 173 -15.37 -14.91 -5.47
N ARG A 174 -14.03 -14.80 -5.55
CA ARG A 174 -13.17 -15.93 -5.22
C ARG A 174 -13.28 -16.31 -3.73
N PRO A 175 -13.00 -17.57 -3.37
CA PRO A 175 -12.98 -18.02 -1.98
C PRO A 175 -12.03 -17.18 -1.10
N GLU A 176 -12.41 -16.94 0.16
CA GLU A 176 -11.62 -16.18 1.15
C GLU A 176 -10.17 -16.68 1.25
N ARG A 177 -9.96 -18.00 1.20
CA ARG A 177 -8.63 -18.63 1.19
C ARG A 177 -7.69 -18.18 0.07
N GLU A 178 -8.22 -17.65 -1.02
CA GLU A 178 -7.40 -17.15 -2.14
C GLU A 178 -6.86 -15.75 -1.88
N PHE A 179 -7.38 -15.06 -0.85
CA PHE A 179 -6.88 -13.75 -0.38
C PHE A 179 -5.84 -13.85 0.74
N GLU A 180 -5.25 -15.02 0.98
CA GLU A 180 -4.26 -15.22 2.05
C GLU A 180 -3.06 -14.26 1.94
N ALA A 181 -2.65 -13.92 0.71
CA ALA A 181 -1.55 -12.98 0.48
C ALA A 181 -1.93 -11.54 0.86
N GLU A 182 -3.20 -11.17 0.70
CA GLU A 182 -3.75 -9.85 0.99
C GLU A 182 -4.06 -9.69 2.48
N PHE A 183 -4.62 -10.71 3.12
CA PHE A 183 -5.06 -10.64 4.52
C PHE A 183 -4.00 -11.05 5.54
N GLU A 184 -2.92 -11.71 5.08
CA GLU A 184 -1.81 -12.26 5.87
C GLU A 184 -2.20 -13.40 6.84
N GLU A 185 -3.23 -13.20 7.68
CA GLU A 185 -3.68 -14.15 8.69
C GLU A 185 -5.21 -14.10 8.85
N ALA A 186 -5.89 -15.27 8.82
CA ALA A 186 -7.34 -15.36 9.01
C ALA A 186 -7.82 -14.67 10.31
N ALA A 187 -7.03 -14.79 11.38
CA ALA A 187 -7.32 -14.17 12.67
C ALA A 187 -7.48 -12.64 12.61
N LEU A 188 -6.89 -11.96 11.62
CA LEU A 188 -7.01 -10.52 11.45
C LEU A 188 -8.40 -10.12 10.96
N LEU A 189 -9.08 -10.95 10.18
CA LEU A 189 -10.47 -10.73 9.75
C LEU A 189 -11.40 -10.75 10.98
N THR A 190 -11.32 -11.80 11.79
CA THR A 190 -12.14 -11.95 13.00
C THR A 190 -11.87 -10.87 14.02
N LEU A 191 -10.59 -10.57 14.29
CA LEU A 191 -10.24 -9.47 15.19
C LEU A 191 -10.71 -8.13 14.64
N GLY A 192 -10.66 -7.93 13.33
CA GLY A 192 -11.09 -6.70 12.66
C GLY A 192 -12.58 -6.44 12.89
N LEU A 193 -13.42 -7.47 12.69
CA LEU A 193 -14.85 -7.43 13.02
C LEU A 193 -15.08 -7.08 14.50
N CYS A 194 -14.35 -7.72 15.42
CA CYS A 194 -14.46 -7.40 16.85
C CYS A 194 -14.07 -5.95 17.16
N TYR A 195 -13.04 -5.42 16.49
CA TYR A 195 -12.59 -4.04 16.68
C TYR A 195 -13.52 -3.00 16.06
N GLN A 196 -14.16 -3.30 14.93
CA GLN A 196 -15.20 -2.45 14.33
C GLN A 196 -16.40 -2.32 15.28
N GLN A 197 -16.83 -3.43 15.88
CA GLN A 197 -17.92 -3.43 16.87
C GLN A 197 -17.52 -2.79 18.20
N ASN A 198 -16.29 -3.03 18.65
CA ASN A 198 -15.76 -2.46 19.90
C ASN A 198 -14.28 -2.10 19.76
N GLY A 199 -14.00 -0.80 19.55
CA GLY A 199 -12.63 -0.31 19.41
C GLY A 199 -11.73 -0.57 20.63
N ARG A 200 -12.28 -0.85 21.82
CA ARG A 200 -11.51 -1.18 23.04
C ARG A 200 -11.33 -2.68 23.26
N PHE A 201 -11.68 -3.51 22.28
CA PHE A 201 -11.56 -4.96 22.38
C PHE A 201 -10.12 -5.42 22.69
N SER A 202 -9.98 -6.36 23.61
CA SER A 202 -8.67 -6.87 24.06
C SER A 202 -8.09 -7.92 23.11
N GLY A 203 -8.03 -7.63 21.80
CA GLY A 203 -7.63 -8.59 20.77
C GLY A 203 -6.26 -9.24 20.99
N GLY A 204 -5.33 -8.54 21.66
CA GLY A 204 -4.02 -9.11 22.03
C GLY A 204 -4.11 -10.35 22.93
N ALA A 205 -5.14 -10.46 23.77
CA ALA A 205 -5.36 -11.63 24.62
C ALA A 205 -5.87 -12.85 23.84
N TYR A 206 -6.65 -12.62 22.77
CA TYR A 206 -7.29 -13.67 21.97
C TYR A 206 -6.45 -14.08 20.75
N HIS A 207 -5.59 -13.20 20.25
CA HIS A 207 -4.80 -13.45 19.05
C HIS A 207 -3.99 -14.77 19.08
N PRO A 208 -3.30 -15.16 20.18
CA PRO A 208 -2.54 -16.41 20.19
C PRO A 208 -3.38 -17.68 20.04
N VAL A 209 -4.65 -17.67 20.46
CA VAL A 209 -5.56 -18.80 20.26
C VAL A 209 -6.17 -18.75 18.86
N LEU A 210 -6.60 -17.57 18.41
CA LEU A 210 -7.14 -17.39 17.06
C LEU A 210 -6.14 -17.82 15.98
N LYS A 211 -4.86 -17.47 16.07
CA LYS A 211 -3.83 -17.96 15.11
C LYS A 211 -3.77 -19.48 14.95
N ARG A 212 -4.22 -20.25 15.95
CA ARG A 212 -4.20 -21.72 15.91
C ARG A 212 -5.48 -22.32 15.34
N VAL A 213 -6.62 -21.71 15.68
CA VAL A 213 -7.94 -22.27 15.38
C VAL A 213 -8.56 -21.66 14.14
N ASP A 214 -8.22 -20.42 13.82
CA ASP A 214 -8.82 -19.67 12.74
C ASP A 214 -8.20 -20.06 11.40
N LYS A 215 -9.05 -20.12 10.37
CA LYS A 215 -8.71 -20.61 9.02
C LYS A 215 -9.49 -19.83 7.99
N PHE A 216 -8.84 -19.50 6.88
CA PHE A 216 -9.54 -18.92 5.75
C PHE A 216 -10.60 -19.88 5.22
N LEU A 217 -11.76 -19.33 4.90
CA LEU A 217 -12.90 -20.12 4.44
C LEU A 217 -12.78 -20.49 2.96
N ALA A 218 -13.42 -21.60 2.59
CA ALA A 218 -13.61 -21.99 1.19
C ALA A 218 -14.84 -21.32 0.54
N ALA A 219 -15.53 -20.45 1.28
CA ALA A 219 -16.62 -19.61 0.79
C ALA A 219 -16.07 -18.24 0.37
N LYS A 220 -16.82 -17.52 -0.47
CA LYS A 220 -16.49 -16.13 -0.81
C LYS A 220 -16.62 -15.21 0.40
N LEU A 221 -16.03 -14.02 0.30
CA LEU A 221 -16.22 -12.97 1.30
C LEU A 221 -17.71 -12.61 1.44
N PRO A 222 -18.21 -12.43 2.67
CA PRO A 222 -19.63 -12.19 2.95
C PRO A 222 -20.12 -10.82 2.48
#